data_AF-A0A258ECK0-F1
#
_entry.id   AF-A0A258ECK0-F1
#
_cell.length_a   1.000
_cell.length_b   1.000
_cell.length_c   1.000
_cell.angle_alpha   90.00
_cell.angle_beta   90.00
_cell.angle_gamma   90.00
#
_symmetry.space_group_name_H-M   'P 1'
#
loop_
_entity.id
_entity.type
_entity.pdbx_description
1 polymer ?
#
loop_
_entity_poly.entity_id
_entity_poly.type
_entity_poly.pdbx_seq_one_letter_code
_entity_poly.pdbx_strand_id
1 'polypeptide(L)'
;MKLERSQLDQIKKYFKDKPVLKAYLFGSYSREQATSDSDIDILVELDYSQKIGLKFFQMQSELEKILNHKVDLISNEALSPLIKPQVIRDRKLVYEK
;
A
#
# COMPACT_ATOMS: atom_id res chain seq x y z
N MET A 1 2.27 17.15 -0.64
CA MET A 1 3.41 16.39 -0.08
C MET A 1 3.70 15.19 -0.97
N LYS A 2 4.93 14.66 -0.94
CA LYS A 2 5.33 13.42 -1.64
C LYS A 2 5.90 12.46 -0.61
N LEU A 3 5.81 11.15 -0.86
CA LEU A 3 6.56 10.20 -0.02
C LEU A 3 8.05 10.42 -0.22
N GLU A 4 8.78 10.41 0.88
CA GLU A 4 10.23 10.46 0.87
C GLU A 4 10.81 9.16 0.30
N ARG A 5 11.99 9.26 -0.32
CA ARG A 5 12.66 8.09 -0.90
C ARG A 5 12.96 7.02 0.15
N SER A 6 13.30 7.44 1.37
CA SER A 6 13.52 6.54 2.52
C SER A 6 12.27 5.72 2.87
N GLN A 7 11.09 6.34 2.83
CA GLN A 7 9.81 5.67 3.09
C GLN A 7 9.49 4.65 2.00
N LEU A 8 9.71 4.99 0.73
CA LEU A 8 9.54 4.05 -0.37
C LEU A 8 10.46 2.83 -0.23
N ASP A 9 11.71 3.04 0.19
CA ASP A 9 12.66 1.96 0.40
C ASP A 9 12.29 1.08 1.62
N GLN A 10 11.74 1.69 2.67
CA GLN A 10 11.16 0.96 3.81
C GLN A 10 9.99 0.08 3.38
N ILE A 11 9.05 0.60 2.58
CA ILE A 11 7.91 -0.18 2.05
C ILE A 11 8.39 -1.37 1.21
N LYS A 12 9.33 -1.13 0.29
CA LYS A 12 9.93 -2.20 -0.55
C LYS A 12 10.59 -3.27 0.28
N LYS A 13 11.38 -2.87 1.28
CA LYS A 13 12.06 -3.80 2.19
C LYS A 13 11.04 -4.60 2.99
N TYR A 14 9.99 -3.94 3.48
CA TYR A 14 8.94 -4.54 4.29
C TYR A 14 8.17 -5.63 3.53
N PHE A 15 7.81 -5.42 2.27
CA PHE A 15 7.00 -6.40 1.53
C PHE A 15 7.80 -7.61 1.01
N LYS A 16 9.13 -7.56 1.04
CA LYS A 16 10.00 -8.61 0.48
C LYS A 16 9.74 -10.00 1.05
N ASP A 17 9.44 -10.10 2.35
CA ASP A 17 9.17 -11.33 3.10
C ASP A 17 7.68 -11.57 3.36
N LYS A 18 6.78 -10.78 2.75
CA LYS A 18 5.32 -10.89 2.96
C LYS A 18 4.65 -11.65 1.82
N PRO A 19 3.43 -12.18 2.03
CA PRO A 19 2.61 -12.78 0.97
C PRO A 19 1.99 -11.71 0.06
N VAL A 20 2.84 -10.84 -0.50
CA VAL A 20 2.49 -9.75 -1.40
C VAL A 20 3.26 -9.97 -2.71
N LEU A 21 2.55 -9.95 -3.83
CA LEU A 21 3.11 -10.05 -5.18
C LEU A 21 3.50 -8.66 -5.70
N LYS A 22 2.61 -7.68 -5.53
CA LYS A 22 2.82 -6.29 -5.93
C LYS A 22 2.24 -5.34 -4.90
N ALA A 23 2.88 -4.19 -4.73
CA ALA A 23 2.34 -3.09 -3.95
C ALA A 23 2.41 -1.78 -4.74
N TYR A 24 1.36 -0.99 -4.62
CA TYR A 24 1.21 0.28 -5.29
C TYR A 24 0.81 1.36 -4.30
N LEU A 25 1.34 2.56 -4.49
CA LEU A 25 0.85 3.77 -3.84
C LEU A 25 -0.32 4.32 -4.65
N PHE A 26 -1.43 4.67 -4.01
CA PHE A 26 -2.55 5.32 -4.67
C PHE A 26 -3.03 6.55 -3.88
N GLY A 27 -4.19 7.08 -4.25
CA GLY A 27 -4.83 8.15 -3.49
C GLY A 27 -4.12 9.50 -3.54
N SER A 28 -4.10 10.20 -2.42
CA SER A 28 -3.63 11.59 -2.36
C SER A 28 -2.13 11.73 -2.65
N TYR A 29 -1.33 10.77 -2.19
CA TYR A 29 0.11 10.74 -2.42
C TYR A 29 0.49 10.41 -3.87
N SER A 30 -0.28 9.56 -4.55
CA SER A 30 -0.01 9.28 -5.97
C SER A 30 -0.36 10.47 -6.86
N ARG A 31 -1.37 11.27 -6.48
CA ARG A 31 -1.85 12.46 -7.20
C ARG A 31 -1.18 13.78 -6.80
N GLU A 32 -0.15 13.74 -5.96
CA GLU A 32 0.56 14.94 -5.44
C GLU A 32 -0.32 15.91 -4.63
N GLN A 33 -1.48 15.44 -4.15
CA GLN A 33 -2.47 16.22 -3.39
C GLN A 33 -2.41 15.94 -1.88
N ALA A 34 -1.47 15.12 -1.40
CA ALA A 34 -1.34 14.78 0.01
C ALA A 34 -1.00 16.01 0.88
N THR A 35 -1.62 16.07 2.05
CA THR A 35 -1.37 17.02 3.14
C THR A 35 -0.66 16.32 4.30
N SER A 36 -0.29 17.05 5.35
CA SER A 36 0.35 16.48 6.55
C SER A 36 -0.52 15.44 7.26
N ASP A 37 -1.84 15.56 7.11
CA ASP A 37 -2.82 14.72 7.80
C ASP A 37 -3.33 13.58 6.91
N SER A 38 -2.82 13.47 5.67
CA SER A 38 -3.27 12.47 4.70
C SER A 38 -2.66 11.10 4.99
N ASP A 39 -3.48 10.05 5.02
CA ASP A 39 -3.04 8.67 5.18
C ASP A 39 -2.26 8.18 3.94
N ILE A 40 -1.33 7.24 4.13
CA ILE A 40 -0.58 6.61 3.04
C ILE A 40 -1.40 5.43 2.51
N ASP A 41 -2.04 5.63 1.36
CA ASP A 41 -2.87 4.63 0.69
C ASP A 41 -2.03 3.61 -0.09
N ILE A 42 -2.03 2.34 0.33
CA ILE A 42 -1.25 1.25 -0.28
C ILE A 42 -2.17 0.15 -0.77
N LEU A 43 -2.16 -0.08 -2.09
CA LEU A 43 -2.88 -1.17 -2.73
C LEU A 43 -1.94 -2.36 -2.88
N VAL A 44 -2.35 -3.54 -2.41
CA VAL A 44 -1.58 -4.77 -2.55
C VAL A 44 -2.28 -5.81 -3.41
N GLU A 45 -1.51 -6.48 -4.26
CA GLU A 45 -1.88 -7.74 -4.89
C GLU A 45 -1.30 -8.86 -4.04
N LEU A 46 -2.18 -9.63 -3.38
CA LEU A 46 -1.79 -10.63 -2.39
C LEU A 46 -1.50 -11.99 -3.04
N ASP A 47 -0.57 -12.73 -2.44
CA ASP A 47 -0.30 -14.12 -2.82
C ASP A 47 -1.25 -15.07 -2.06
N TYR A 48 -2.39 -15.38 -2.67
CA TYR A 48 -3.40 -16.27 -2.11
C TYR A 48 -3.00 -17.75 -2.05
N SER A 49 -1.83 -18.13 -2.58
CA SER A 49 -1.27 -19.46 -2.31
C SER A 49 -0.83 -19.61 -0.85
N GLN A 50 -0.63 -18.48 -0.16
CA GLN A 50 -0.24 -18.42 1.24
C GLN A 50 -1.41 -18.03 2.16
N LYS A 51 -1.35 -18.49 3.41
CA LYS A 51 -2.29 -18.04 4.46
C LYS A 51 -1.99 -16.60 4.85
N ILE A 52 -2.85 -15.68 4.40
CA ILE A 52 -2.85 -14.25 4.77
C ILE A 52 -3.62 -14.08 6.09
N GLY A 53 -4.95 -14.24 6.09
CA GLY A 53 -5.79 -14.13 7.29
C GLY A 53 -5.50 -12.85 8.09
N LEU A 54 -5.31 -12.99 9.41
CA LEU A 54 -4.99 -11.88 10.31
C LEU A 54 -3.66 -11.17 9.98
N LYS A 55 -2.77 -11.79 9.19
CA LYS A 55 -1.51 -11.14 8.79
C LYS A 55 -1.75 -9.88 7.98
N PHE A 56 -2.88 -9.76 7.29
CA PHE A 56 -3.22 -8.53 6.56
C PHE A 56 -3.27 -7.31 7.48
N PHE A 57 -4.02 -7.40 8.58
CA PHE A 57 -4.13 -6.33 9.56
C PHE A 57 -2.82 -6.09 10.32
N GLN A 58 -2.03 -7.16 10.54
CA GLN A 58 -0.68 -7.01 11.07
C GLN A 58 0.21 -6.21 10.13
N MET A 59 0.12 -6.45 8.81
CA MET A 59 0.91 -5.71 7.82
C MET A 59 0.61 -4.22 7.85
N GLN A 60 -0.68 -3.86 7.93
CA GLN A 60 -1.08 -2.46 8.07
C GLN A 60 -0.48 -1.83 9.33
N SER A 61 -0.67 -2.46 10.50
CA SER A 61 -0.16 -1.95 11.79
C SER A 61 1.37 -1.84 11.84
N GLU A 62 2.09 -2.75 11.17
CA GLU A 62 3.56 -2.70 11.08
C GLU A 62 4.03 -1.59 10.16
N LEU A 63 3.38 -1.38 9.02
CA LEU A 63 3.68 -0.27 8.10
C LEU A 63 3.46 1.08 8.77
N GLU A 64 2.39 1.25 9.55
CA GLU A 64 2.15 2.50 10.29
C GLU A 64 3.30 2.84 11.24
N LYS A 65 3.81 1.81 11.95
CA LYS A 65 4.95 1.97 12.86
C LYS A 65 6.25 2.27 12.11
N ILE A 66 6.49 1.60 10.98
CA ILE A 66 7.71 1.78 10.18
C ILE A 66 7.76 3.19 9.56
N LEU A 67 6.62 3.66 9.07
CA LEU A 67 6.51 4.94 8.36
C LEU A 67 6.24 6.11 9.31
N ASN A 68 5.92 5.83 10.58
CA ASN A 68 5.45 6.79 11.57
C ASN A 68 4.31 7.68 11.03
N HIS A 69 3.40 7.04 10.30
CA HIS A 69 2.29 7.70 9.61
C HIS A 69 1.12 6.72 9.50
N LYS A 70 -0.10 7.24 9.40
CA LYS A 70 -1.26 6.38 9.15
C LYS A 70 -1.18 5.73 7.77
N VAL A 71 -1.60 4.47 7.69
CA VAL A 71 -1.54 3.67 6.46
C VAL A 71 -2.89 3.00 6.24
N ASP A 72 -3.48 3.24 5.07
CA ASP A 72 -4.63 2.47 4.59
C ASP A 72 -4.13 1.38 3.64
N LEU A 73 -4.18 0.14 4.09
CA LEU A 73 -3.76 -1.02 3.31
C LEU A 73 -5.00 -1.71 2.73
N ILE A 74 -5.11 -1.74 1.41
CA ILE A 74 -6.25 -2.32 0.70
C ILE A 74 -5.77 -3.43 -0.23
N SER A 75 -6.47 -4.56 -0.30
CA SER A 75 -6.21 -5.57 -1.33
C SER A 75 -6.96 -5.24 -2.62
N ASN A 76 -6.37 -5.58 -3.77
CA ASN A 76 -6.99 -5.39 -5.09
C ASN A 76 -8.38 -6.05 -5.22
N GLU A 77 -8.62 -7.10 -4.46
CA GLU A 77 -9.85 -7.89 -4.39
C GLU A 77 -10.91 -7.21 -3.51
N ALA A 78 -10.50 -6.38 -2.54
CA ALA A 78 -11.40 -5.63 -1.68
C ALA A 78 -11.90 -4.32 -2.31
N LEU A 79 -11.30 -3.88 -3.43
CA LEU A 79 -11.76 -2.68 -4.13
C LEU A 79 -13.15 -2.87 -4.73
N SER A 80 -14.05 -1.93 -4.44
CA SER A 80 -15.36 -1.88 -5.10
C SER A 80 -15.18 -1.74 -6.63
N PRO A 81 -15.98 -2.47 -7.44
CA PRO A 81 -15.91 -2.39 -8.90
C PRO A 81 -16.05 -0.97 -9.46
N LEU A 82 -16.76 -0.08 -8.74
CA LEU A 82 -16.97 1.31 -9.15
C LEU A 82 -15.70 2.15 -9.02
N ILE A 83 -14.90 1.94 -7.97
CA ILE A 83 -13.70 2.73 -7.68
C ILE A 83 -12.44 2.11 -8.29
N LYS A 84 -12.45 0.79 -8.51
CA LYS A 84 -11.30 0.03 -9.01
C LYS A 84 -10.67 0.59 -10.28
N PRO A 85 -11.43 1.01 -11.32
CA PRO A 85 -10.84 1.60 -12.52
C PRO A 85 -10.07 2.90 -12.25
N GLN A 86 -10.56 3.73 -11.32
CA GLN A 86 -9.91 4.97 -10.94
C GLN A 86 -8.62 4.69 -10.16
N VAL A 87 -8.68 3.80 -9.16
CA VAL A 87 -7.52 3.40 -8.37
C VAL A 87 -6.43 2.77 -9.25
N ILE A 88 -6.81 1.88 -10.18
CA ILE A 88 -5.85 1.24 -11.10
C ILE A 88 -5.17 2.24 -12.03
N ARG A 89 -5.87 3.31 -12.44
CA ARG A 89 -5.31 4.36 -13.29
C ARG A 89 -4.30 5.23 -12.56
N ASP A 90 -4.60 5.55 -11.31
CA ASP A 90 -3.84 6.54 -10.53
C ASP A 90 -2.75 5.89 -9.65
N ARG A 91 -2.68 4.56 -9.59
CA ARG A 91 -1.70 3.84 -8.77
C ARG A 91 -0.29 3.93 -9.35
N LYS A 92 0.70 4.05 -8.47
CA LYS A 92 2.12 4.04 -8.79
C LYS A 92 2.77 2.80 -8.19
N LEU A 93 3.47 2.02 -9.01
CA LEU A 93 4.16 0.80 -8.55
C LEU A 93 5.25 1.16 -7.53
N VAL A 94 5.25 0.46 -6.39
CA VAL A 94 6.25 0.63 -5.33
C VAL A 94 7.07 -0.65 -5.17
N TYR A 95 6.44 -1.82 -5.23
CA TYR A 95 7.09 -3.12 -5.05
C TYR A 95 6.51 -4.16 -6.00
N GLU A 96 7.35 -5.06 -6.50
CA GLU A 96 7.01 -6.25 -7.27
C GLU A 96 8.00 -7.36 -6.88
N LYS A 97 7.48 -8.57 -6.62
CA LYS A 97 8.27 -9.75 -6.23
C LYS A 97 8.92 -10.43 -7.43
#